data_AF-A0AAV4QLM2-F1
#
_entry.id   AF-A0AAV4QLM2-F1
#
_cell.length_a   1.000
_cell.length_b   1.000
_cell.length_c   1.000
_cell.angle_alpha   90.00
_cell.angle_beta   90.00
_cell.angle_gamma   90.00
#
_symmetry.space_group_name_H-M   'P 1'
#
loop_
_entity.id
_entity.type
_entity.pdbx_description
1 polymer ?
#
loop_
_entity_poly.entity_id
_entity_poly.type
_entity_poly.pdbx_seq_one_letter_code
_entity_poly.pdbx_strand_id
1 'polypeptide(L)'
;MVAIFKNQKVETPTMDPWTRKRWNHIKILTDTLNLMQSSKIILLWTTFFGSVNYVPKTLNCPKFKCFVTSDRNYLNRSDGLIFHLRDIQLNDMPSIRAPEQVWILLHHESPSHTPSDILKFVDGLF
;
A
#
# COMPACT_ATOMS: atom_id res chain seq x y z
N MET A 1 -50.18 -44.16 4.68
CA MET A 1 -49.54 -43.74 5.95
C MET A 1 -48.37 -42.86 5.59
N VAL A 2 -48.54 -41.53 5.62
CA VAL A 2 -47.48 -40.58 5.22
C VAL A 2 -46.78 -40.12 6.50
N ALA A 3 -45.50 -40.45 6.64
CA ALA A 3 -44.67 -39.95 7.73
C ALA A 3 -44.26 -38.50 7.43
N ILE A 4 -44.65 -37.57 8.29
CA ILE A 4 -44.23 -36.17 8.21
C ILE A 4 -42.95 -36.03 9.03
N PHE A 5 -41.82 -35.87 8.33
CA PHE A 5 -40.56 -35.45 8.95
C PHE A 5 -40.66 -33.97 9.33
N LYS A 6 -40.58 -33.65 10.62
CA LYS A 6 -40.51 -32.27 11.11
C LYS A 6 -39.10 -31.73 10.86
N ASN A 7 -39.00 -30.66 10.06
CA ASN A 7 -37.79 -29.84 9.94
C ASN A 7 -37.46 -29.22 11.31
N GLN A 8 -36.40 -29.68 11.96
CA GLN A 8 -35.78 -28.94 13.06
C GLN A 8 -35.09 -27.71 12.47
N LYS A 9 -35.59 -26.51 12.80
CA LYS A 9 -34.85 -25.27 12.58
C LYS A 9 -33.56 -25.37 13.41
N VAL A 10 -32.41 -25.36 12.74
CA VAL A 10 -31.13 -25.14 13.40
C VAL A 10 -31.17 -23.72 13.97
N GLU A 11 -31.40 -23.59 15.26
CA GLU A 11 -31.33 -22.31 15.95
C GLU A 11 -29.90 -21.79 15.83
N THR A 12 -29.74 -20.66 15.16
CA THR A 12 -28.47 -19.94 15.16
C THR A 12 -28.16 -19.57 16.60
N PRO A 13 -26.95 -19.86 17.11
CA PRO A 13 -26.62 -19.57 18.51
C PRO A 13 -26.80 -18.07 18.75
N THR A 14 -27.78 -17.72 19.56
CA THR A 14 -28.00 -16.33 19.95
C THR A 14 -26.89 -15.95 20.91
N MET A 15 -25.91 -15.18 20.43
CA MET A 15 -24.87 -14.65 21.30
C MET A 15 -25.51 -13.80 22.39
N ASP A 16 -25.23 -14.14 23.65
CA ASP A 16 -25.73 -13.40 24.79
C ASP A 16 -25.23 -11.94 24.75
N PRO A 17 -25.98 -11.00 25.35
CA PRO A 17 -25.65 -9.58 25.28
C PRO A 17 -24.25 -9.22 25.81
N TRP A 18 -23.75 -9.96 26.81
CA TRP A 18 -22.43 -9.73 27.41
C TRP A 18 -21.32 -10.23 26.49
N THR A 19 -21.49 -11.41 25.90
CA THR A 19 -20.58 -11.96 24.89
C THR A 19 -20.57 -11.09 23.65
N ARG A 20 -21.73 -10.59 23.19
CA ARG A 20 -21.81 -9.65 22.05
C ARG A 20 -21.10 -8.33 22.34
N LYS A 21 -21.32 -7.74 23.52
CA LYS A 21 -20.63 -6.52 23.94
C LYS A 21 -19.12 -6.73 23.99
N ARG A 22 -18.67 -7.83 24.61
CA ARG A 22 -17.25 -8.21 24.70
C ARG A 22 -16.63 -8.45 23.31
N TRP A 23 -17.32 -9.15 22.41
CA TRP A 23 -16.89 -9.38 21.03
C TRP A 23 -16.78 -8.08 20.23
N ASN A 24 -17.75 -7.18 20.36
CA ASN A 24 -17.68 -5.87 19.74
C ASN A 24 -16.47 -5.07 20.26
N HIS A 25 -16.23 -5.09 21.57
CA HIS A 25 -15.05 -4.45 22.16
C HIS A 25 -13.74 -5.07 21.65
N ILE A 26 -13.64 -6.41 21.60
CA ILE A 26 -12.46 -7.10 21.07
C ILE A 26 -12.24 -6.73 19.60
N LYS A 27 -13.27 -6.82 18.76
CA LYS A 27 -13.21 -6.46 17.34
C LYS A 27 -12.78 -5.01 17.13
N ILE A 28 -13.36 -4.07 17.90
CA ILE A 28 -12.94 -2.67 17.89
C ILE A 28 -11.47 -2.57 18.26
N LEU A 29 -11.00 -3.23 19.32
CA LEU A 29 -9.59 -3.18 19.73
C LEU A 29 -8.65 -3.76 18.67
N THR A 30 -8.99 -4.89 18.03
CA THR A 30 -8.18 -5.46 16.93
C THR A 30 -8.19 -4.58 15.68
N ASP A 31 -9.34 -4.06 15.27
CA ASP A 31 -9.43 -3.14 14.14
C ASP A 31 -8.66 -1.84 14.43
N THR A 32 -8.71 -1.35 15.67
CA THR A 32 -7.95 -0.17 16.11
C THR A 32 -6.44 -0.47 16.15
N LEU A 33 -6.02 -1.65 16.63
CA LEU A 33 -4.62 -2.11 16.59
C LEU A 33 -4.10 -2.25 15.14
N ASN A 34 -4.90 -2.83 14.25
CA ASN A 34 -4.56 -2.97 12.83
C ASN A 34 -4.51 -1.62 12.09
N LEU A 35 -5.40 -0.68 12.45
CA LEU A 35 -5.37 0.70 11.96
C LEU A 35 -4.21 1.52 12.53
N MET A 36 -3.86 1.29 13.81
CA MET A 36 -2.72 1.93 14.47
C MET A 36 -1.38 1.37 13.97
N GLN A 37 -1.36 0.17 13.39
CA GLN A 37 -0.16 -0.49 12.88
C GLN A 37 0.08 -0.32 11.36
N SER A 38 -0.88 0.19 10.58
CA SER A 38 -0.80 0.21 9.10
C SER A 38 -0.60 1.61 8.50
N SER A 39 0.41 2.34 8.98
CA SER A 39 0.88 3.50 8.21
C SER A 39 1.65 3.02 6.98
N LYS A 40 1.32 3.54 5.79
CA LYS A 40 2.00 3.23 4.54
C LYS A 40 2.96 4.36 4.18
N ILE A 41 4.22 4.01 3.94
CA ILE A 41 5.28 4.96 3.60
C ILE A 41 5.59 4.85 2.10
N ILE A 42 5.40 5.96 1.39
CA ILE A 42 5.73 6.09 -0.02
C ILE A 42 6.99 6.96 -0.12
N LEU A 43 8.06 6.40 -0.68
CA LEU A 43 9.30 7.09 -0.93
C LEU A 43 9.35 7.60 -2.36
N LEU A 44 9.47 8.91 -2.55
CA LEU A 44 9.80 9.53 -3.83
C LEU A 44 11.29 9.35 -4.04
N TRP A 45 11.68 8.38 -4.86
CA TRP A 45 13.09 8.11 -5.09
C TRP A 45 13.68 9.21 -5.97
N THR A 46 13.16 9.39 -7.18
CA THR A 46 13.63 10.45 -8.07
C THR A 46 12.87 11.75 -7.83
N THR A 47 13.42 12.85 -8.35
CA THR A 47 12.64 14.08 -8.58
C THR A 47 11.60 13.89 -9.68
N PHE A 48 10.69 14.85 -9.79
CA PHE A 48 9.81 15.01 -10.95
C PHE A 48 10.13 16.36 -11.60
N PHE A 49 10.91 16.34 -12.69
CA PHE A 49 11.42 17.56 -13.35
C PHE A 49 12.15 18.50 -12.38
N GLY A 50 13.02 17.94 -11.52
CA GLY A 50 13.74 18.69 -10.49
C GLY A 50 12.93 19.01 -9.22
N SER A 51 11.63 18.72 -9.17
CA SER A 51 10.84 18.87 -7.94
C SER A 51 10.98 17.65 -7.04
N VAL A 52 11.35 17.86 -5.77
CA VAL A 52 11.62 16.79 -4.80
C VAL A 52 10.38 16.36 -4.01
N ASN A 53 9.39 17.24 -3.89
CA ASN A 53 8.14 17.02 -3.12
C ASN A 53 6.91 17.27 -3.99
N TYR A 54 6.87 16.61 -5.14
CA TYR A 54 5.80 16.75 -6.14
C TYR A 54 4.50 16.01 -5.74
N VAL A 55 4.55 15.19 -4.69
CA VAL A 55 3.38 14.57 -4.08
C VAL A 55 3.19 15.16 -2.66
N PRO A 56 1.95 15.48 -2.24
CA PRO A 56 1.70 15.93 -0.87
C PRO A 56 2.19 14.94 0.19
N LYS A 57 2.80 15.45 1.26
CA LYS A 57 3.37 14.64 2.36
C LYS A 57 2.36 13.69 3.02
N THR A 58 1.08 14.03 2.96
CA THR A 58 -0.02 13.23 3.49
C THR A 58 -1.05 13.04 2.41
N LEU A 59 -1.47 11.80 2.20
CA LEU A 59 -2.52 11.44 1.25
C LEU A 59 -3.77 10.98 2.00
N ASN A 60 -4.94 11.33 1.47
CA ASN A 60 -6.21 10.89 2.03
C ASN A 60 -6.50 9.43 1.60
N CYS A 61 -5.88 8.49 2.30
CA CYS A 61 -6.03 7.06 2.06
C CYS A 61 -7.20 6.49 2.87
N PRO A 62 -8.19 5.81 2.24
CA PRO A 62 -9.42 5.38 2.94
C PRO A 62 -9.19 4.36 4.06
N LYS A 63 -8.14 3.54 3.97
CA LYS A 63 -7.87 2.41 4.88
C LYS A 63 -6.62 2.58 5.74
N PHE A 64 -5.72 3.47 5.36
CA PHE A 64 -4.36 3.57 5.91
C PHE A 64 -3.99 5.02 6.16
N LYS A 65 -3.07 5.26 7.10
CA LYS A 65 -2.39 6.56 7.17
C LYS A 65 -1.26 6.55 6.15
N CYS A 66 -1.32 7.41 5.14
CA CYS A 66 -0.30 7.48 4.11
C CYS A 66 0.65 8.64 4.38
N PHE A 67 1.95 8.33 4.40
CA PHE A 67 3.03 9.29 4.54
C PHE A 67 3.92 9.23 3.30
N VAL A 68 4.18 10.39 2.72
CA VAL A 68 5.03 10.53 1.55
C VAL A 68 6.28 11.31 1.93
N THR A 69 7.43 10.82 1.52
CA THR A 69 8.73 11.43 1.81
C THR A 69 9.68 11.26 0.63
N SER A 70 10.65 12.16 0.52
CA SER A 70 11.81 12.05 -0.38
C SER A 70 13.12 11.74 0.37
N ASP A 71 13.04 11.57 1.70
CA ASP A 71 14.17 11.20 2.53
C ASP A 71 14.57 9.74 2.30
N ARG A 72 15.73 9.54 1.66
CA ARG A 72 16.27 8.21 1.30
C ARG A 72 16.57 7.32 2.52
N ASN A 73 16.63 7.88 3.74
CA ASN A 73 16.73 7.09 4.99
C ASN A 73 15.48 6.23 5.26
N TYR A 74 14.42 6.40 4.48
CA TYR A 74 13.23 5.56 4.53
C TYR A 74 13.28 4.37 3.57
N LEU A 75 14.35 4.18 2.78
CA LEU A 75 14.46 3.09 1.82
C LEU A 75 14.10 1.73 2.42
N ASN A 76 14.60 1.38 3.60
CA ASN A 76 14.35 0.04 4.19
C ASN A 76 12.96 -0.08 4.85
N ARG A 77 12.23 1.02 4.96
CA ARG A 77 10.95 1.12 5.70
C ARG A 77 9.77 1.52 4.81
N SER A 78 10.03 1.97 3.59
CA SER A 78 8.99 2.32 2.63
C SER A 78 8.29 1.07 2.14
N ASP A 79 6.97 1.15 2.01
CA ASP A 79 6.13 0.11 1.38
C ASP A 79 6.15 0.23 -0.14
N GLY A 80 6.41 1.44 -0.66
CA GLY A 80 6.55 1.65 -2.09
C GLY A 80 7.49 2.79 -2.44
N LEU A 81 8.11 2.67 -3.61
CA LEU A 81 8.99 3.67 -4.17
C LEU A 81 8.41 4.18 -5.49
N ILE A 82 8.44 5.49 -5.70
CA ILE A 82 8.06 6.12 -6.97
C ILE A 82 9.32 6.60 -7.68
N PHE A 83 9.42 6.25 -8.96
CA PHE A 83 10.48 6.65 -9.86
C PHE A 83 9.84 7.36 -11.05
N HIS A 84 10.17 8.62 -11.25
CA HIS A 84 9.84 9.32 -12.47
C HIS A 84 10.87 8.98 -13.54
N LEU A 85 10.41 8.35 -14.63
CA LEU A 85 11.28 7.74 -15.65
C LEU A 85 12.38 8.67 -16.16
N ARG A 86 12.06 9.95 -16.41
CA ARG A 86 13.01 10.90 -16.98
C ARG A 86 14.10 11.32 -16.01
N ASP A 87 13.84 11.26 -14.71
CA ASP A 87 14.77 11.66 -13.66
C ASP A 87 15.58 10.47 -13.10
N ILE A 88 15.42 9.26 -13.67
CA ILE A 88 16.22 8.09 -13.28
C ILE A 88 17.68 8.31 -13.67
N GLN A 89 18.57 8.08 -12.71
CA GLN A 89 20.01 7.96 -12.93
C GLN A 89 20.43 6.54 -12.54
N LEU A 90 20.99 5.78 -13.50
CA LEU A 90 21.29 4.35 -13.29
C LEU A 90 22.29 4.09 -12.16
N ASN A 91 23.17 5.06 -11.88
CA ASN A 91 24.13 5.02 -10.78
C ASN A 91 23.54 5.47 -9.41
N ASP A 92 22.31 6.00 -9.38
CA ASP A 92 21.55 6.33 -8.17
C ASP A 92 20.31 5.42 -8.05
N MET A 93 20.42 4.15 -8.43
CA MET A 93 19.35 3.18 -8.17
C MET A 93 19.47 2.64 -6.73
N PRO A 94 18.35 2.28 -6.07
CA PRO A 94 18.41 1.73 -4.71
C PRO A 94 19.24 0.45 -4.70
N SER A 95 20.16 0.33 -3.74
CA SER A 95 21.02 -0.84 -3.60
C SER A 95 20.26 -2.09 -3.15
N ILE A 96 19.04 -1.94 -2.63
CA ILE A 96 18.19 -3.03 -2.18
C ILE A 96 16.75 -2.83 -2.64
N ARG A 97 16.04 -3.94 -2.89
CA ARG A 97 14.59 -3.98 -3.04
C ARG A 97 14.05 -4.99 -2.04
N ALA A 98 13.39 -4.52 -0.99
CA ALA A 98 12.77 -5.43 -0.05
C ALA A 98 11.61 -6.19 -0.73
N PRO A 99 11.38 -7.48 -0.42
CA PRO A 99 10.34 -8.28 -1.09
C PRO A 99 8.93 -7.67 -1.01
N GLU A 100 8.65 -6.96 0.07
CA GLU A 100 7.35 -6.33 0.33
C GLU A 100 7.18 -4.96 -0.38
N GLN A 101 8.24 -4.47 -1.04
CA GLN A 101 8.23 -3.15 -1.68
C GLN A 101 7.66 -3.18 -3.08
N VAL A 102 6.72 -2.28 -3.32
CA VAL A 102 6.22 -2.01 -4.67
C VAL A 102 7.02 -0.87 -5.29
N TRP A 103 7.64 -1.12 -6.44
CA TRP A 103 8.31 -0.09 -7.21
C TRP A 103 7.37 0.40 -8.31
N ILE A 104 7.18 1.71 -8.41
CA ILE A 104 6.22 2.33 -9.30
C ILE A 104 6.98 3.22 -10.27
N LEU A 105 6.90 2.91 -11.56
CA LEU A 105 7.43 3.75 -12.61
C LEU A 105 6.36 4.77 -13.04
N LEU A 106 6.59 6.03 -12.73
CA LEU A 106 5.80 7.16 -13.20
C LEU A 106 6.37 7.65 -14.54
N HIS A 107 5.60 7.46 -15.61
CA HIS A 107 5.96 7.94 -16.95
C HIS A 107 4.96 9.02 -17.38
N HIS A 108 5.43 10.27 -17.47
CA HIS A 108 4.61 11.43 -17.82
C HIS A 108 5.18 12.18 -19.05
N GLU A 109 5.92 11.47 -19.90
CA GLU A 109 6.56 12.05 -21.09
C GLU A 109 5.93 11.52 -22.37
N SER A 110 5.90 12.36 -23.40
CA SER A 110 5.49 11.91 -24.73
C SER A 110 6.52 10.93 -25.30
N PRO A 111 6.16 10.11 -26.31
CA PRO A 111 7.09 9.17 -26.93
C PRO A 111 8.39 9.84 -27.41
N SER A 112 8.31 11.06 -27.96
CA SER A 112 9.48 11.81 -28.47
C SER A 112 10.41 12.33 -27.37
N HIS A 113 9.94 12.43 -26.12
CA HIS A 113 10.71 12.91 -24.97
C HIS A 113 11.05 11.80 -23.96
N THR A 114 10.71 10.57 -24.30
CA THR A 114 10.96 9.41 -23.45
C THR A 114 12.40 8.92 -23.65
N PRO A 115 13.21 8.77 -22.57
CA PRO A 115 14.59 8.30 -22.68
C PRO A 115 14.61 6.80 -22.98
N SER A 116 14.68 6.45 -24.26
CA SER A 116 14.66 5.06 -24.74
C SER A 116 15.83 4.22 -24.22
N ASP A 117 16.99 4.84 -24.00
CA ASP A 117 18.14 4.15 -23.43
C ASP A 117 17.87 3.73 -21.98
N ILE A 118 17.32 4.62 -21.16
CA ILE A 118 16.94 4.29 -19.77
C ILE A 118 15.88 3.20 -19.75
N LEU A 119 14.85 3.28 -20.60
CA LEU A 119 13.79 2.26 -20.68
C LEU A 119 14.34 0.85 -20.90
N LYS A 120 15.34 0.69 -21.78
CA LYS A 120 15.96 -0.62 -22.03
C LYS A 120 16.66 -1.18 -20.79
N PHE A 121 17.25 -0.33 -19.96
CA PHE A 121 17.95 -0.77 -18.74
C PHE A 121 17.01 -1.11 -17.59
N VAL A 122 15.82 -0.53 -17.56
CA VAL A 122 14.83 -0.78 -16.50
C VAL A 122 13.73 -1.75 -16.93
N ASP A 123 13.87 -2.37 -18.10
CA ASP A 123 12.94 -3.39 -18.59
C ASP A 123 12.94 -4.61 -17.66
N GLY A 124 11.76 -5.06 -17.25
CA GLY A 124 11.57 -6.12 -16.27
C GLY A 124 11.94 -5.77 -14.81
N LEU A 125 12.37 -4.53 -14.52
CA LEU A 125 12.69 -4.10 -13.16
C LEU A 125 11.43 -3.68 -12.38
N PHE A 126 10.45 -3.09 -13.05
CA PHE A 126 9.22 -2.56 -12.45
C PHE A 126 8.06 -3.54 -12.60
#